data_AF-A0A438GBJ2-F1
#
_entry.id   AF-A0A438GBJ2-F1
#
_cell.length_a   1.000
_cell.length_b   1.000
_cell.length_c   1.000
_cell.angle_alpha   90.00
_cell.angle_beta   90.00
_cell.angle_gamma   90.00
#
_symmetry.space_group_name_H-M   'P 1'
#
loop_
_entity.id
_entity.type
_entity.pdbx_description
1 polymer ?
#
loop_
_entity_poly.entity_id
_entity_poly.type
_entity_poly.pdbx_seq_one_letter_code
_entity_poly.pdbx_strand_id
1 'polypeptide(L)'
;MSPKWGSTTILQFSFLFFSFHWVLVALEMKKMIAYYLDPMACQPCDDLKDIVNMAMRINPPEKQKTSKREPTWVKVVCPRQPGSVECGYYVMRYMKEIIANPNQLTSKFCGKKSYSEMEINEVRSDWVMLVTQLIITHV
;
A
#
# COMPACT_ATOMS: atom_id res chain seq x y z
N MET A 1 10.98 -3.56 19.49
CA MET A 1 10.43 -4.91 19.24
C MET A 1 9.63 -4.86 17.97
N SER A 2 10.11 -5.50 16.90
CA SER A 2 9.42 -5.54 15.62
C SER A 2 8.19 -6.46 15.74
N PRO A 3 6.99 -6.06 15.31
CA PRO A 3 5.82 -6.93 15.37
C PRO A 3 6.05 -8.15 14.47
N LYS A 4 5.94 -9.35 15.04
CA LYS A 4 5.96 -10.61 14.28
C LYS A 4 4.57 -10.85 13.70
N TRP A 5 4.40 -10.50 12.44
CA TRP A 5 3.17 -10.81 11.68
C TRP A 5 3.19 -12.29 11.26
N GLY A 6 2.11 -13.00 11.56
CA GLY A 6 1.93 -14.43 11.25
C GLY A 6 2.02 -14.74 9.75
N SER A 7 2.21 -16.02 9.43
CA SER A 7 2.70 -16.59 8.16
C SER A 7 1.95 -16.31 6.84
N THR A 8 1.06 -15.32 6.76
CA THR A 8 0.28 -14.99 5.56
C THR A 8 0.77 -13.66 4.98
N THR A 9 1.49 -13.73 3.86
CA THR A 9 1.96 -12.61 3.01
C THR A 9 2.33 -11.32 3.77
N ILE A 10 3.60 -11.20 4.18
CA ILE A 10 4.14 -9.91 4.64
C ILE A 10 4.13 -8.96 3.45
N LEU A 11 3.10 -8.12 3.38
CA LEU A 11 3.07 -6.94 2.52
C LEU A 11 3.71 -5.81 3.29
N GLN A 12 4.92 -5.41 2.88
CA GLN A 12 5.45 -4.14 3.32
C GLN A 12 4.78 -3.04 2.50
N PHE A 13 4.22 -2.03 3.18
CA PHE A 13 3.59 -0.88 2.56
C PHE A 13 4.58 0.28 2.53
N SER A 14 4.83 0.82 1.34
CA SER A 14 5.54 2.09 1.17
C SER A 14 4.54 3.16 0.80
N PHE A 15 4.39 4.15 1.68
CA PHE A 15 3.66 5.38 1.39
C PHE A 15 4.62 6.36 0.76
N LEU A 16 4.31 6.80 -0.46
CA LEU A 16 5.19 7.70 -1.19
C LEU A 16 4.40 8.93 -1.58
N PHE A 17 4.93 10.08 -1.18
CA PHE A 17 4.40 11.39 -1.48
C PHE A 17 5.29 12.03 -2.55
N PHE A 18 4.93 11.85 -3.81
CA PHE A 18 5.60 12.51 -4.93
C PHE A 18 4.65 13.57 -5.48
N SER A 19 5.12 14.83 -5.55
CA SER A 19 4.36 15.95 -6.14
C SER A 19 2.95 16.13 -5.57
N PHE A 20 2.79 16.05 -4.26
CA PHE A 20 1.50 16.17 -3.57
C PHE A 20 0.51 15.01 -3.78
N HIS A 21 1.00 13.85 -4.23
CA HIS A 21 0.18 12.68 -4.51
C HIS A 21 0.63 11.46 -3.70
N TRP A 22 -0.32 10.82 -3.02
CA TRP A 22 -0.08 9.59 -2.26
C TRP A 22 -0.36 8.37 -3.12
N VAL A 23 0.63 7.48 -3.17
CA VAL A 23 0.51 6.15 -3.79
C VAL A 23 0.86 5.05 -2.78
N LEU A 24 0.41 3.83 -3.06
CA LEU A 24 0.72 2.65 -2.26
C LEU A 24 1.51 1.64 -3.07
N VAL A 25 2.65 1.22 -2.52
CA VAL A 25 3.36 0.02 -3.00
C VAL A 25 3.24 -1.06 -1.94
N ALA A 26 2.66 -2.20 -2.30
CA ALA A 26 2.58 -3.39 -1.45
C ALA A 26 3.59 -4.44 -1.94
N LEU A 27 4.52 -4.86 -1.08
CA LEU A 27 5.63 -5.74 -1.45
C LEU A 27 5.42 -7.18 -1.00
N GLU A 28 5.32 -8.12 -1.93
CA GLU A 28 5.33 -9.56 -1.62
C GLU A 28 6.77 -10.09 -1.74
N MET A 29 7.53 -9.97 -0.64
CA MET A 29 8.96 -10.28 -0.60
C MET A 29 9.27 -11.73 -1.02
N LYS A 30 8.44 -12.71 -0.62
CA LYS A 30 8.66 -14.12 -0.96
C LYS A 30 8.62 -14.40 -2.46
N LYS A 31 7.73 -13.72 -3.19
CA LYS A 31 7.55 -13.89 -4.63
C LYS A 31 8.33 -12.86 -5.45
N MET A 32 8.97 -11.89 -4.79
CA MET A 32 9.59 -10.73 -5.43
C MET A 32 8.60 -9.99 -6.34
N ILE A 33 7.42 -9.63 -5.79
CA ILE A 33 6.40 -8.86 -6.51
C ILE A 33 6.19 -7.52 -5.80
N ALA A 34 6.19 -6.44 -6.57
CA ALA A 34 5.79 -5.12 -6.12
C ALA A 34 4.44 -4.76 -6.75
N TYR A 35 3.39 -4.69 -5.93
CA TYR A 35 2.07 -4.26 -6.36
C TYR A 35 1.97 -2.74 -6.21
N TYR A 36 1.73 -2.05 -7.31
CA TYR A 36 1.56 -0.60 -7.35
C TYR A 36 0.07 -0.25 -7.44
N LEU A 37 -0.40 0.56 -6.50
CA LEU A 37 -1.77 1.05 -6.44
C LEU A 37 -1.76 2.58 -6.44
N ASP A 38 -2.53 3.15 -7.35
CA ASP A 38 -2.61 4.59 -7.55
C ASP A 38 -4.08 5.03 -7.71
N PRO A 39 -4.62 5.82 -6.76
CA PRO A 39 -5.96 6.40 -6.87
C PRO A 39 -6.21 7.26 -8.12
N MET A 40 -5.17 7.86 -8.72
CA MET A 40 -5.27 8.61 -9.97
C MET A 40 -5.08 7.74 -11.22
N ALA A 41 -4.70 6.48 -11.04
CA ALA A 41 -4.38 5.51 -12.07
C ALA A 41 -3.19 5.89 -12.98
N CYS A 42 -2.23 6.68 -12.49
CA CYS A 42 -0.97 6.96 -13.18
C CYS A 42 -0.06 5.72 -13.20
N GLN A 43 1.05 5.81 -13.91
CA GLN A 43 2.08 4.77 -13.92
C GLN A 43 3.12 5.08 -12.83
N PRO A 44 3.75 4.06 -12.23
CA PRO A 44 4.89 4.31 -11.35
C PRO A 44 6.02 4.94 -12.15
N CYS A 45 6.57 6.04 -11.66
CA CYS A 45 7.76 6.66 -12.24
C CYS A 45 9.01 5.78 -12.01
N ASP A 46 10.04 5.98 -12.82
CA ASP A 46 11.23 5.11 -12.77
C ASP A 46 12.05 5.32 -11.49
N ASP A 47 12.15 6.56 -10.97
CA ASP A 47 12.78 6.83 -9.67
C ASP A 47 12.15 6.01 -8.54
N LEU A 48 10.81 5.93 -8.53
CA LEU A 48 10.09 5.13 -7.55
C LEU A 48 10.44 3.65 -7.70
N LYS A 49 10.49 3.15 -8.95
CA LYS A 49 10.86 1.76 -9.19
C LYS A 49 12.26 1.47 -8.69
N ASP A 50 13.20 2.36 -8.97
CA ASP A 50 14.61 2.20 -8.57
C ASP A 50 14.77 2.17 -7.05
N ILE A 51 14.06 3.06 -6.32
CA ILE A 51 14.07 3.08 -4.86
C ILE A 51 13.54 1.75 -4.29
N VAL A 52 12.41 1.26 -4.79
CA VAL A 52 11.79 0.01 -4.33
C VAL A 52 12.65 -1.19 -4.70
N ASN A 53 13.19 -1.24 -5.92
CA ASN A 53 14.10 -2.27 -6.40
C ASN A 53 15.34 -2.34 -5.51
N MET A 54 15.92 -1.18 -5.15
CA MET A 54 17.07 -1.09 -4.25
C MET A 54 16.72 -1.57 -2.83
N ALA A 55 15.59 -1.14 -2.28
CA ALA A 55 15.15 -1.56 -0.95
C ALA A 55 14.94 -3.09 -0.86
N MET A 56 14.36 -3.70 -1.90
CA MET A 56 14.17 -5.15 -1.95
C MET A 56 15.49 -5.93 -2.11
N ARG A 57 16.50 -5.33 -2.77
CA ARG A 57 17.85 -5.91 -2.88
C ARG A 57 18.63 -5.89 -1.58
N ILE A 58 18.46 -4.84 -0.76
CA ILE A 58 19.16 -4.71 0.54
C ILE A 58 18.58 -5.68 1.57
N ASN A 59 17.28 -5.99 1.46
CA ASN A 59 16.58 -6.95 2.32
C ASN A 59 16.09 -8.19 1.54
N PRO A 60 16.99 -8.98 0.93
CA PRO A 60 16.56 -10.12 0.14
C PRO A 60 15.95 -11.19 1.05
N PRO A 61 14.93 -11.94 0.58
CA PRO A 61 14.46 -13.13 1.28
C PRO A 61 15.61 -14.09 1.53
N GLU A 62 15.63 -14.82 2.66
CA GLU A 62 16.76 -15.72 2.99
C GLU A 62 17.10 -16.71 1.87
N LYS A 63 16.09 -17.16 1.12
CA LYS A 63 16.22 -18.08 -0.01
C LYS A 63 16.77 -17.44 -1.30
N GLN A 64 16.96 -16.12 -1.34
CA GLN A 64 17.40 -15.36 -2.52
C GLN A 64 18.59 -14.43 -2.23
N LYS A 65 19.31 -14.62 -1.12
CA LYS A 65 20.47 -13.79 -0.73
C LYS A 65 21.55 -13.64 -1.81
N THR A 66 21.61 -14.54 -2.80
CA THR A 66 22.58 -14.54 -3.91
C THR A 66 22.01 -14.03 -5.25
N SER A 67 20.71 -13.73 -5.31
CA SER A 67 20.00 -13.38 -6.55
C SER A 67 19.89 -11.87 -6.74
N LYS A 68 20.38 -11.35 -7.88
CA LYS A 68 20.17 -9.96 -8.32
C LYS A 68 18.78 -9.71 -8.94
N ARG A 69 17.84 -10.64 -8.77
CA ARG A 69 16.54 -10.59 -9.45
C ARG A 69 15.76 -9.34 -9.08
N GLU A 70 15.37 -8.57 -10.08
CA GLU A 70 14.48 -7.43 -9.91
C GLU A 70 13.05 -7.90 -9.60
N PRO A 71 12.31 -7.16 -8.75
CA PRO A 71 10.94 -7.50 -8.47
C PRO A 71 10.07 -7.34 -9.72
N THR A 72 9.08 -8.22 -9.85
CA THR A 72 8.04 -8.08 -10.87
C THR A 72 7.08 -6.98 -10.44
N TRP A 73 6.91 -5.96 -11.27
CA TRP A 73 5.99 -4.86 -11.01
C TRP A 73 4.59 -5.19 -11.55
N VAL A 74 3.58 -5.05 -10.69
CA VAL A 74 2.18 -5.27 -11.04
C VAL A 74 1.39 -4.00 -10.73
N LYS A 75 0.91 -3.31 -11.76
CA LYS A 75 -0.07 -2.24 -11.60
C LYS A 75 -1.45 -2.84 -11.31
N VAL A 76 -1.97 -2.60 -10.11
CA VAL A 76 -3.29 -3.07 -9.69
C VAL A 76 -4.35 -2.10 -10.18
N VAL A 77 -5.45 -2.62 -10.71
CA VAL A 77 -6.65 -1.81 -10.96
C VAL A 77 -7.37 -1.65 -9.63
N CYS A 78 -7.35 -0.44 -9.08
CA CYS A 78 -7.95 -0.09 -7.80
C CYS A 78 -8.99 1.04 -7.94
N PRO A 79 -9.87 1.23 -6.94
CA PRO A 79 -10.86 2.31 -6.93
C PRO A 79 -10.23 3.69 -7.16
N ARG A 80 -10.76 4.49 -8.06
CA ARG A 80 -10.19 5.80 -8.41
C ARG A 80 -10.81 6.91 -7.60
N GLN A 81 -9.99 7.88 -7.20
CA GLN A 81 -10.51 9.10 -6.57
C GLN A 81 -11.17 10.01 -7.61
N PRO A 82 -12.25 10.72 -7.25
CA PRO A 82 -12.90 11.67 -8.15
C PRO A 82 -12.16 13.00 -8.23
N GLY A 83 -11.59 13.48 -7.11
CA GLY A 83 -10.88 14.75 -7.02
C GLY A 83 -9.35 14.61 -7.07
N SER A 84 -8.64 15.63 -6.59
CA SER A 84 -7.17 15.69 -6.56
C SER A 84 -6.55 15.50 -5.17
N VAL A 85 -7.36 15.48 -4.11
CA VAL A 85 -6.87 15.64 -2.72
C VAL A 85 -7.13 14.43 -1.83
N GLU A 86 -7.92 13.45 -2.30
CA GLU A 86 -8.37 12.32 -1.48
C GLU A 86 -7.38 11.14 -1.49
N CYS A 87 -6.24 11.26 -2.18
CA CYS A 87 -5.29 10.16 -2.41
C CYS A 87 -4.83 9.50 -1.13
N GLY A 88 -4.58 10.28 -0.07
CA GLY A 88 -4.21 9.76 1.25
C GLY A 88 -5.29 8.85 1.84
N TYR A 89 -6.56 9.26 1.77
CA TYR A 89 -7.68 8.46 2.29
C TYR A 89 -7.91 7.19 1.47
N TYR A 90 -7.75 7.26 0.15
CA TYR A 90 -7.82 6.08 -0.72
C TYR A 90 -6.70 5.09 -0.40
N VAL A 91 -5.46 5.55 -0.23
CA VAL A 91 -4.33 4.71 0.17
C VAL A 91 -4.58 4.04 1.52
N MET A 92 -5.08 4.78 2.51
CA MET A 92 -5.45 4.22 3.82
C MET A 92 -6.57 3.18 3.69
N ARG A 93 -7.58 3.44 2.84
CA ARG A 93 -8.66 2.49 2.57
C ARG A 93 -8.16 1.21 1.90
N TYR A 94 -7.25 1.31 0.93
CA TYR A 94 -6.62 0.14 0.31
C TYR A 94 -5.92 -0.72 1.36
N MET A 95 -5.14 -0.10 2.24
CA MET A 95 -4.43 -0.84 3.28
C MET A 95 -5.39 -1.57 4.20
N LYS A 96 -6.47 -0.91 4.65
CA LYS A 96 -7.50 -1.54 5.48
C LYS A 96 -8.11 -2.77 4.77
N GLU A 97 -8.47 -2.65 3.50
CA GLU A 97 -9.07 -3.75 2.72
C GLU A 97 -8.07 -4.88 2.40
N ILE A 98 -6.80 -4.56 2.12
CA ILE A 98 -5.73 -5.53 1.84
C ILE A 98 -5.33 -6.28 3.12
N ILE A 99 -5.26 -5.60 4.27
CA ILE A 99 -4.97 -6.24 5.56
C ILE A 99 -6.10 -7.20 5.93
N ALA A 100 -7.36 -6.78 5.72
CA ALA A 100 -8.52 -7.64 5.96
C ALA A 100 -8.57 -8.82 4.97
N ASN A 101 -8.18 -8.61 3.71
CA ASN A 101 -8.15 -9.64 2.68
C ASN A 101 -7.04 -9.39 1.65
N PRO A 102 -5.89 -10.09 1.74
CA PRO A 102 -4.79 -9.92 0.79
C PRO A 102 -5.16 -10.19 -0.68
N ASN A 103 -6.25 -10.93 -0.94
CA ASN A 103 -6.72 -11.20 -2.30
C ASN A 103 -7.25 -9.96 -3.03
N GLN A 104 -7.42 -8.81 -2.36
CA GLN A 104 -7.79 -7.55 -3.03
C GLN A 104 -6.81 -7.17 -4.16
N LEU A 105 -5.52 -7.50 -3.99
CA LEU A 105 -4.47 -7.24 -4.97
C LEU A 105 -4.67 -8.03 -6.28
N THR A 106 -5.18 -9.27 -6.18
CA THR A 106 -5.41 -10.14 -7.34
C THR A 106 -6.83 -10.02 -7.89
N SER A 107 -7.82 -9.79 -7.02
CA SER A 107 -9.23 -9.59 -7.39
C SER A 107 -9.51 -8.19 -7.95
N LYS A 108 -8.53 -7.28 -7.92
CA LYS A 108 -8.66 -5.90 -8.41
C LYS A 108 -9.83 -5.18 -7.73
N PHE A 109 -9.94 -5.35 -6.42
CA PHE A 109 -11.02 -4.77 -5.62
C PHE A 109 -12.42 -5.14 -6.14
N CYS A 110 -12.56 -6.36 -6.68
CA CYS A 110 -13.78 -6.84 -7.32
C CYS A 110 -14.33 -5.89 -8.40
N GLY A 111 -13.45 -5.15 -9.09
CA GLY A 111 -13.83 -4.17 -10.11
C GLY A 111 -14.46 -2.88 -9.57
N LYS A 112 -14.38 -2.62 -8.26
CA LYS A 112 -14.88 -1.38 -7.65
C LYS A 112 -14.21 -0.16 -8.31
N LYS A 113 -15.03 0.76 -8.82
CA LYS A 113 -14.57 1.91 -9.59
C LYS A 113 -14.09 3.08 -8.74
N SER A 114 -14.70 3.30 -7.58
CA SER A 114 -14.44 4.41 -6.66
C SER A 114 -15.02 4.06 -5.29
N TYR A 115 -14.59 4.75 -4.23
CA TYR A 115 -15.19 4.62 -2.91
C TYR A 115 -16.29 5.67 -2.72
N SER A 116 -17.36 5.28 -2.04
CA SER A 116 -18.38 6.21 -1.57
C SER A 116 -17.84 7.12 -0.47
N GLU A 117 -18.49 8.27 -0.28
CA GLU A 117 -18.13 9.19 0.81
C GLU A 117 -18.24 8.50 2.18
N MET A 118 -19.20 7.60 2.36
CA MET A 118 -19.37 6.84 3.60
C MET A 118 -18.16 5.93 3.88
N GLU A 119 -17.66 5.20 2.88
CA GLU A 119 -16.48 4.34 3.03
C GLU A 119 -15.21 5.14 3.33
N ILE A 120 -15.10 6.36 2.79
CA ILE A 120 -13.99 7.27 3.09
C ILE A 120 -14.15 7.88 4.49
N ASN A 121 -15.36 8.25 4.89
CA ASN A 121 -15.65 8.79 6.22
C ASN A 121 -15.37 7.76 7.32
N GLU A 122 -15.60 6.47 7.06
CA GLU A 122 -15.21 5.39 7.97
C GLU A 122 -13.70 5.45 8.28
N VAL A 123 -12.87 5.60 7.25
CA VAL A 123 -11.40 5.71 7.41
C VAL A 123 -11.03 7.01 8.15
N ARG A 124 -11.71 8.12 7.86
CA ARG A 124 -11.50 9.39 8.58
C ARG A 124 -11.80 9.24 10.08
N SER A 125 -12.93 8.63 10.41
CA SER A 125 -13.35 8.39 11.79
C SER A 125 -12.37 7.48 12.53
N ASP A 126 -11.94 6.38 11.90
CA ASP A 126 -10.96 5.47 12.50
C ASP A 126 -9.65 6.20 12.86
N TRP A 127 -9.15 7.04 11.95
CA TRP A 127 -7.94 7.84 12.19
C TRP A 127 -8.12 8.86 13.29
N VAL A 128 -9.24 9.58 13.30
CA VAL A 128 -9.54 10.56 14.37
C VAL A 128 -9.60 9.84 15.71
N MET A 129 -10.30 8.70 15.81
CA MET A 129 -10.35 7.93 17.06
C MET A 129 -8.98 7.49 17.53
N LEU A 130 -8.14 6.97 16.63
CA LEU A 130 -6.77 6.55 16.98
C LEU A 130 -5.92 7.71 17.49
N VAL A 131 -5.94 8.85 16.78
CA VAL A 131 -5.16 10.04 17.17
C VAL A 131 -5.66 10.60 18.49
N THR A 132 -6.99 10.72 18.68
CA THR A 132 -7.58 11.16 19.95
C THR A 132 -7.19 10.24 21.09
N GLN A 133 -7.24 8.92 20.90
CA GLN A 133 -6.82 7.97 21.93
C GLN A 133 -5.34 8.17 22.30
N LEU A 134 -4.45 8.29 21.31
CA LEU A 134 -3.02 8.50 21.55
C LEU A 134 -2.75 9.80 22.30
N ILE A 135 -3.47 10.89 21.97
CA ILE A 135 -3.35 12.16 22.69
C ILE A 135 -3.79 12.00 24.15
N ILE A 136 -4.94 11.35 24.40
CA ILE A 136 -5.45 11.16 25.76
C ILE A 136 -4.55 10.24 26.59
N THR A 137 -3.93 9.22 25.99
CA THR A 137 -3.11 8.26 26.73
C THR A 137 -1.67 8.70 26.96
N HIS A 138 -1.20 9.72 26.25
CA HIS A 138 0.20 10.20 26.30
C HIS A 138 0.35 11.67 26.68
N VAL A 139 -0.74 12.32 27.09
CA VAL A 139 -0.78 13.60 27.82
C VAL A 139 -1.25 13.32 29.23
#